data_AF-A0A9E3MVQ5-F1
#
_entry.id   AF-A0A9E3MVQ5-F1
#
_cell.length_a   1.000
_cell.length_b   1.000
_cell.length_c   1.000
_cell.angle_alpha   90.00
_cell.angle_beta   90.00
_cell.angle_gamma   90.00
#
_symmetry.space_group_name_H-M   'P 1'
#
loop_
_entity.id
_entity.type
_entity.pdbx_description
1 polymer ?
#
loop_
_entity_poly.entity_id
_entity_poly.type
_entity_poly.pdbx_seq_one_letter_code
_entity_poly.pdbx_strand_id
1 'polypeptide(L)' 'QGLVVLTHLWWTAEGPADDPFAPDREQLRAAREKVLALGPALIVPGHGEPFVPSSSTPL' A
#
# COMPACT_ATOMS: atom_id res chain seq x y z
N GLN A 1 4.09 -6.73 18.03
CA GLN A 1 5.40 -6.31 17.46
C GLN A 1 5.43 -6.79 16.01
N GLY A 2 6.01 -6.02 15.08
CA GLY A 2 6.06 -6.40 13.66
C GLY A 2 6.57 -5.28 12.77
N LEU A 3 6.79 -5.57 11.48
CA LEU A 3 7.25 -4.59 10.49
C LEU A 3 6.18 -3.51 10.26
N VAL A 4 6.57 -2.24 10.35
CA VAL A 4 5.74 -1.08 9.97
C VAL A 4 6.34 -0.45 8.73
N VAL A 5 5.53 -0.22 7.71
CA VAL A 5 5.97 0.36 6.43
C VAL A 5 5.35 1.74 6.25
N LEU A 6 6.21 2.76 6.18
CA LEU A 6 5.82 4.14 5.85
C LEU A 6 6.07 4.36 4.37
N THR A 7 5.03 4.64 3.59
CA THR A 7 5.14 4.62 2.12
C THR A 7 4.05 5.44 1.43
N HIS A 8 4.30 5.82 0.19
CA HIS A 8 3.31 6.45 -0.70
C HIS A 8 2.71 5.48 -1.73
N LEU A 9 2.99 4.18 -1.60
CA LEU A 9 2.40 3.17 -2.50
C LEU A 9 0.88 3.09 -2.37
N TRP A 10 0.32 3.49 -1.24
CA TRP A 10 -1.12 3.67 -1.04
C TRP A 10 -1.39 5.10 -0.64
N TRP A 11 -2.51 5.64 -1.14
CA TRP A 11 -3.02 6.92 -0.70
C TRP A 11 -3.69 6.78 0.64
N THR A 12 -4.80 6.03 0.70
CA THR A 12 -5.44 5.57 1.93
C THR A 12 -5.62 4.04 1.85
N ALA A 13 -6.22 3.43 2.89
CA ALA A 13 -6.53 2.01 2.89
C ALA A 13 -7.56 1.62 1.82
N GLU A 14 -8.47 2.53 1.48
CA GLU A 14 -9.60 2.32 0.56
C GLU A 14 -9.24 2.61 -0.91
N GLY A 15 -8.08 3.22 -1.16
CA GLY A 15 -7.56 3.46 -2.50
C GLY A 15 -7.27 4.94 -2.79
N PRO A 16 -7.27 5.33 -4.09
CA PRO A 16 -7.69 4.54 -5.25
C PRO A 16 -6.79 3.32 -5.52
N ALA A 17 -7.38 2.24 -6.06
CA ALA A 17 -6.63 1.08 -6.53
C ALA A 17 -5.73 1.45 -7.71
N ASP A 18 -6.33 2.07 -8.74
CA ASP A 18 -5.60 2.71 -9.82
C ASP A 18 -5.29 4.15 -9.45
N ASP A 19 -4.07 4.41 -9.02
CA ASP A 19 -3.60 5.77 -8.73
C ASP A 19 -3.59 6.61 -10.04
N PRO A 20 -4.37 7.71 -10.12
CA PRO A 20 -4.42 8.54 -11.32
C PRO A 20 -3.14 9.36 -11.54
N PHE A 21 -2.28 9.48 -10.54
CA PHE A 21 -1.01 10.20 -10.59
C PHE A 21 0.20 9.28 -10.66
N ALA A 22 0.02 7.96 -10.58
CA ALA A 22 1.12 7.03 -10.80
C ALA A 22 1.55 7.04 -12.27
N PRO A 23 2.83 7.38 -12.57
CA PRO A 23 3.31 7.43 -13.94
C PRO A 23 3.41 6.04 -14.59
N ASP A 24 3.55 4.99 -13.78
CA ASP A 24 3.54 3.59 -14.19
C ASP A 24 2.73 2.76 -13.18
N ARG A 25 1.55 2.30 -13.61
CA ARG A 25 0.62 1.54 -12.76
C ARG A 25 1.08 0.11 -12.51
N GLU A 26 1.76 -0.51 -13.46
CA GLU A 26 2.28 -1.88 -13.29
C GLU A 26 3.46 -1.89 -12.33
N GLN A 27 4.32 -0.88 -12.40
CA GLN A 27 5.38 -0.69 -11.41
C GLN A 27 4.80 -0.45 -10.00
N LEU A 28 3.74 0.35 -9.87
CA LEU A 28 3.06 0.57 -8.60
C LEU A 28 2.48 -0.74 -8.03
N ARG A 29 1.76 -1.51 -8.86
CA ARG A 29 1.23 -2.83 -8.51
C ARG A 29 2.34 -3.77 -8.02
N ALA A 30 3.41 -3.91 -8.79
CA ALA A 30 4.54 -4.78 -8.44
C ALA A 30 5.24 -4.35 -7.14
N ALA A 31 5.32 -3.04 -6.87
CA ALA A 31 5.89 -2.53 -5.61
C ALA A 31 4.98 -2.84 -4.42
N ARG A 32 3.66 -2.71 -4.56
CA ARG A 32 2.68 -3.09 -3.54
C ARG A 32 2.75 -4.57 -3.21
N GLU A 33 2.81 -5.44 -4.22
CA GLU A 33 2.98 -6.88 -4.04
C GLU A 33 4.25 -7.21 -3.26
N LYS A 34 5.38 -6.58 -3.62
CA LYS A 34 6.66 -6.76 -2.89
C LYS A 34 6.55 -6.37 -1.43
N VAL A 35 5.91 -5.24 -1.13
CA VAL A 35 5.72 -4.78 0.26
C VAL A 35 4.81 -5.72 1.03
N LEU A 36 3.69 -6.16 0.45
CA LEU A 36 2.77 -7.10 1.12
C LEU A 36 3.42 -8.46 1.37
N ALA A 37 4.29 -8.92 0.47
CA ALA A 37 5.06 -10.16 0.65
C ALA A 37 6.03 -10.12 1.84
N LEU A 38 6.39 -8.94 2.36
CA LEU A 38 7.17 -8.80 3.59
C LEU A 38 6.36 -9.07 4.86
N GLY A 39 5.04 -9.24 4.75
CA GLY A 39 4.14 -9.46 5.89
C GLY A 39 4.12 -8.30 6.89
N PRO A 40 3.89 -7.04 6.47
CA PRO A 40 3.86 -5.92 7.39
C PRO A 40 2.70 -6.04 8.39
N ALA A 41 2.97 -5.70 9.64
CA ALA A 41 1.95 -5.64 10.68
C ALA A 41 1.08 -4.36 10.57
N LEU A 42 1.63 -3.30 9.99
CA LEU A 42 0.93 -2.02 9.77
C LEU A 42 1.53 -1.28 8.58
N ILE A 43 0.68 -0.66 7.77
CA ILE A 43 1.07 0.27 6.71
C ILE A 43 0.61 1.68 7.10
N VAL A 44 1.52 2.65 7.01
CA VAL A 44 1.21 4.07 7.10
C VAL A 44 1.23 4.61 5.67
N PRO A 45 0.07 4.88 5.07
CA PRO A 45 -0.01 5.32 3.68
C PRO A 45 0.34 6.81 3.54
N GLY A 46 0.38 7.31 2.31
CA GLY A 46 0.71 8.72 2.03
C GLY A 46 -0.32 9.70 2.60
N HIS A 47 -1.56 9.26 2.80
CA HIS A 47 -2.68 10.06 3.29
C HIS A 47 -3.61 9.26 4.23
N GLY A 48 -4.18 9.94 5.23
CA GLY A 48 -5.15 9.32 6.12
C GLY A 48 -4.54 8.38 7.16
N GLU A 49 -5.37 7.49 7.69
CA GLU A 49 -5.04 6.65 8.85
C GLU A 49 -4.18 5.42 8.46
N PRO A 50 -3.28 4.96 9.35
CA PRO A 50 -2.60 3.68 9.19
C PRO A 50 -3.59 2.50 9.14
N PHE A 51 -3.26 1.44 8.40
CA PHE A 51 -4.11 0.27 8.28
C PHE A 51 -3.34 -1.06 8.36
N VAL A 52 -4.03 -2.10 8.82
CA VAL A 52 -3.53 -3.47 8.80
C VAL A 52 -3.84 -4.07 7.42
N PRO A 53 -2.83 -4.62 6.69
CA PRO A 53 -3.09 -5.22 5.40
C PRO A 53 -4.06 -6.41 5.48
N SER A 54 -4.88 -6.56 4.45
CA SER A 54 -5.84 -7.66 4.33
C SER A 54 -5.99 -8.07 2.86
N SER A 55 -6.84 -9.07 2.60
CA SER A 55 -7.19 -9.46 1.23
C SER A 55 -7.93 -8.37 0.43
N SER A 56 -8.43 -7.32 1.10
CA SER A 56 -9.05 -6.17 0.45
C SER A 56 -8.08 -5.01 0.20
N THR A 57 -6.82 -5.11 0.61
CA THR A 57 -5.82 -4.08 0.36
C THR A 57 -5.61 -3.90 -1.15
N PRO A 58 -5.75 -2.69 -1.70
CA PRO A 58 -5.63 -2.48 -3.14
C PRO A 58 -4.25 -2.86 -3.68
N LEU A 59 -4.21 -3.48 -4.86
CA LEU A 59 -2.99 -3.77 -5.64
C LEU A 59 -2.91 -2.87 -6.85
#